data_AF-A0A0Q9KES2-F1
#
_entry.id   AF-A0A0Q9KES2-F1
#
_cell.length_a   1.000
_cell.length_b   1.000
_cell.length_c   1.000
_cell.angle_alpha   90.00
_cell.angle_beta   90.00
_cell.angle_gamma   90.00
#
_symmetry.space_group_name_H-M   'P 1'
#
loop_
_entity.id
_entity.type
_entity.pdbx_description
1 polymer ?
#
loop_
_entity_poly.entity_id
_entity_poly.type
_entity_poly.pdbx_seq_one_letter_code
_entity_poly.pdbx_strand_id
1 'polypeptide(L)'
;MSTDDTSREDTGSGRVRTFIYGSCVSRDTLETMADTHELLAYVARQSAISAGRPAEGVWPQLTHIESPFQRRMVQGDIEGNALSEIARRADEIDLLVLDLIDERGGVIEVGGGYVSRHAELWQAGGDAATRDGHRVDFGTDEHFALWSPAVARLAAGIAELGLSDRVILLETEWASTMDDGESLDIPDWDLPPHRANVKYRRYYDRVRALGWPVVSLPAELTASTRDHKWGASPFHYTAAAYAHLAAGLRSSLSRR
;
A
#
# COMPACT_ATOMS: atom_id res chain seq x y z
N MET A 1 -11.78 -37.58 46.32
CA MET A 1 -12.35 -36.28 46.72
C MET A 1 -11.17 -35.41 47.14
N SER A 2 -10.74 -34.36 46.47
CA SER A 2 -11.28 -33.61 45.35
C SER A 2 -10.08 -33.10 44.55
N THR A 3 -10.04 -33.34 43.24
CA THR A 3 -9.14 -32.65 42.31
C THR A 3 -9.86 -31.38 41.90
N ASP A 4 -9.41 -30.23 42.40
CA ASP A 4 -9.88 -28.93 41.94
C ASP A 4 -9.03 -28.54 40.74
N ASP A 5 -9.47 -29.03 39.57
CA ASP A 5 -8.97 -28.65 38.25
C ASP A 5 -9.69 -27.36 37.84
N THR A 6 -9.19 -26.23 38.32
CA THR A 6 -9.56 -24.94 37.72
C THR A 6 -8.84 -24.82 36.39
N SER A 7 -9.45 -25.41 35.38
CA SER A 7 -9.26 -25.05 33.98
C SER A 7 -9.42 -23.53 33.85
N ARG A 8 -8.28 -22.84 33.69
CA ARG A 8 -8.27 -21.50 33.12
C ARG A 8 -8.80 -21.64 31.71
N GLU A 9 -10.01 -21.18 31.48
CA GLU A 9 -10.51 -20.90 30.14
C GLU A 9 -9.54 -19.92 29.47
N ASP A 10 -8.79 -20.43 28.50
CA ASP A 10 -8.02 -19.61 27.57
C ASP A 10 -9.04 -18.88 26.68
N THR A 11 -9.33 -17.63 27.02
CA THR A 11 -10.12 -16.73 26.18
C THR A 11 -9.26 -16.27 24.99
N GLY A 12 -8.91 -17.18 24.08
CA GLY A 12 -8.38 -16.83 22.76
C GLY A 12 -9.44 -16.00 22.02
N SER A 13 -9.15 -14.83 21.47
CA SER A 13 -8.10 -14.58 20.48
C SER A 13 -7.66 -13.12 20.53
N GLY A 14 -6.36 -12.85 20.46
CA GLY A 14 -5.85 -11.51 20.16
C GLY A 14 -6.40 -10.98 18.83
N ARG A 15 -6.34 -9.67 18.62
CA ARG A 15 -6.66 -9.05 17.33
C ARG A 15 -5.69 -9.56 16.27
N VAL A 16 -6.14 -9.70 15.03
CA VAL A 16 -5.29 -10.08 13.89
C VAL A 16 -4.27 -8.99 13.63
N ARG A 17 -2.98 -9.27 13.82
CA ARG A 17 -1.88 -8.33 13.61
C ARG A 17 -1.61 -8.17 12.12
N THR A 18 -1.99 -7.02 11.60
CA THR A 18 -1.98 -6.74 10.17
C THR A 18 -0.82 -5.82 9.80
N PHE A 19 0.05 -6.28 8.91
CA PHE A 19 1.05 -5.46 8.24
C PHE A 19 0.50 -4.96 6.91
N ILE A 20 0.69 -3.67 6.63
CA ILE A 20 0.29 -3.07 5.36
C ILE A 20 1.53 -2.66 4.58
N TYR A 21 1.63 -3.12 3.33
CA TYR A 21 2.51 -2.52 2.32
C TYR A 21 1.65 -1.98 1.18
N GLY A 22 1.35 -0.68 1.22
CA GLY A 22 0.35 -0.10 0.32
C GLY A 22 0.02 1.33 0.67
N SER A 23 -1.22 1.74 0.39
CA SER A 23 -1.66 3.12 0.46
C SER A 23 -2.70 3.37 1.56
N CYS A 24 -3.29 4.56 1.53
CA CYS A 24 -4.42 4.92 2.37
C CYS A 24 -5.62 3.97 2.18
N VAL A 25 -5.78 3.34 1.02
CA VAL A 25 -6.89 2.40 0.77
C VAL A 25 -6.84 1.21 1.73
N SER A 26 -5.69 0.54 1.85
CA SER A 26 -5.53 -0.56 2.82
C SER A 26 -5.62 -0.06 4.26
N ARG A 27 -5.04 1.12 4.53
CA ARG A 27 -5.06 1.71 5.88
C ARG A 27 -6.47 2.02 6.36
N ASP A 28 -7.28 2.66 5.52
CA ASP A 28 -8.66 3.05 5.81
C ASP A 28 -9.59 1.84 5.85
N THR A 29 -9.33 0.82 5.02
CA THR A 29 -10.01 -0.49 5.13
C THR A 29 -9.79 -1.09 6.52
N LEU A 30 -8.54 -1.15 6.99
CA LEU A 30 -8.20 -1.71 8.30
C LEU A 30 -8.84 -0.93 9.47
N GLU A 31 -9.00 0.39 9.35
CA GLU A 31 -9.66 1.20 10.37
C GLU A 31 -11.12 0.77 10.61
N THR A 32 -11.83 0.30 9.58
CA THR A 32 -13.20 -0.26 9.72
C THR A 32 -13.24 -1.61 10.44
N MET A 33 -12.08 -2.21 10.74
CA MET A 33 -11.91 -3.53 11.33
C MET A 33 -11.21 -3.47 12.70
N ALA A 34 -11.17 -2.30 13.33
CA ALA A 34 -10.40 -2.07 14.57
C ALA A 34 -10.88 -2.90 15.77
N ASP A 35 -12.06 -3.51 15.71
CA ASP A 35 -12.57 -4.46 16.71
C ASP A 35 -11.88 -5.83 16.66
N THR A 36 -11.38 -6.21 15.48
CA THR A 36 -10.90 -7.57 15.18
C THR A 36 -9.46 -7.62 14.68
N HIS A 37 -8.95 -6.50 14.16
CA HIS A 37 -7.62 -6.40 13.56
C HIS A 37 -6.87 -5.22 14.16
N GLU A 38 -5.55 -5.32 14.29
CA GLU A 38 -4.69 -4.22 14.71
C GLU A 38 -3.60 -3.94 13.66
N LEU A 39 -3.15 -2.69 13.59
CA LEU A 39 -2.08 -2.30 12.69
C LEU A 39 -0.72 -2.60 13.35
N LEU A 40 -0.02 -3.60 12.84
CA LEU A 40 1.32 -3.98 13.29
C LEU A 40 2.39 -3.03 12.76
N ALA A 41 2.35 -2.75 11.46
CA ALA A 41 3.23 -1.80 10.78
C ALA A 41 2.61 -1.39 9.44
N TYR A 42 3.04 -0.22 8.95
CA TYR A 42 2.57 0.36 7.70
C TYR A 42 3.75 0.90 6.89
N VAL A 43 4.06 0.25 5.78
CA VAL A 43 4.97 0.75 4.74
C VAL A 43 4.11 1.40 3.67
N ALA A 44 4.26 2.71 3.54
CA ALA A 44 3.44 3.57 2.70
C ALA A 44 4.33 4.39 1.77
N ARG A 45 3.78 4.84 0.64
CA ARG A 45 4.47 5.73 -0.31
C ARG A 45 5.77 5.14 -0.87
N GLN A 46 5.86 3.82 -0.95
CA GLN A 46 7.02 3.09 -1.46
C GLN A 46 6.62 2.23 -2.65
N SER A 47 7.13 2.56 -3.83
CA SER A 47 7.03 1.71 -5.01
C SER A 47 7.78 0.40 -4.79
N ALA A 48 7.31 -0.69 -5.38
CA ALA A 48 8.08 -1.94 -5.38
C ALA A 48 9.45 -1.75 -6.04
N ILE A 49 9.62 -0.75 -6.93
CA ILE A 49 10.89 -0.42 -7.57
C ILE A 49 11.95 0.03 -6.55
N SER A 50 11.58 0.84 -5.54
CA SER A 50 12.53 1.33 -4.53
C SER A 50 12.93 0.25 -3.52
N ALA A 51 12.12 -0.80 -3.35
CA ALA A 51 12.41 -1.89 -2.43
C ALA A 51 13.77 -2.56 -2.72
N GLY A 52 14.69 -2.47 -1.75
CA GLY A 52 16.06 -2.97 -1.82
C GLY A 52 16.99 -2.14 -2.72
N ARG A 53 16.63 -0.91 -3.07
CA ARG A 53 17.36 -0.05 -4.01
C ARG A 53 17.53 1.38 -3.44
N PRO A 54 18.40 1.56 -2.45
CA PRO A 54 18.54 2.85 -1.76
C PRO A 54 19.01 3.97 -2.68
N ALA A 55 18.38 5.13 -2.57
CA ALA A 55 18.71 6.34 -3.31
C ALA A 55 19.74 7.18 -2.55
N GLU A 56 21.01 6.81 -2.67
CA GLU A 56 22.10 7.40 -1.89
C GLU A 56 22.21 8.92 -2.09
N GLY A 57 22.46 9.63 -0.99
CA GLY A 57 22.64 11.08 -1.01
C GLY A 57 21.36 11.92 -1.13
N VAL A 58 20.17 11.31 -1.30
CA VAL A 58 18.90 12.06 -1.31
C VAL A 58 18.55 12.56 0.09
N TRP A 59 18.55 11.68 1.09
CA TRP A 59 18.11 12.02 2.46
C TRP A 59 18.83 13.24 3.08
N PRO A 60 20.17 13.36 3.01
CA PRO A 60 20.88 14.51 3.58
C PRO A 60 20.54 15.86 2.93
N GLN A 61 19.92 15.87 1.75
CA GLN A 61 19.52 17.09 1.03
C GLN A 61 18.11 17.56 1.38
N LEU A 62 17.32 16.73 2.06
CA LEU A 62 15.94 17.06 2.42
C LEU A 62 15.88 18.03 3.59
N THR A 63 14.88 18.90 3.56
CA THR A 63 14.53 19.76 4.69
C THR A 63 13.82 18.96 5.78
N HIS A 64 13.68 19.57 6.95
CA HIS A 64 13.04 18.92 8.09
C HIS A 64 11.57 18.62 7.83
N ILE A 65 11.19 17.34 7.90
CA ILE A 65 9.79 16.88 7.86
C ILE A 65 9.24 16.81 9.29
N GLU A 66 8.24 17.66 9.59
CA GLU A 66 7.65 17.77 10.94
C GLU A 66 6.93 16.50 11.40
N SER A 67 6.13 15.89 10.52
CA SER A 67 5.36 14.69 10.85
C SER A 67 6.29 13.49 10.99
N PRO A 68 6.36 12.83 12.17
CA PRO A 68 7.18 11.64 12.34
C PRO A 68 6.76 10.49 11.41
N PHE A 69 5.47 10.42 11.05
CA PHE A 69 4.97 9.44 10.11
C PHE A 69 5.48 9.72 8.70
N GLN A 70 5.30 10.94 8.18
CA GLN A 70 5.79 11.32 6.85
C GLN A 70 7.30 11.19 6.75
N ARG A 71 8.03 11.57 7.80
CA ARG A 71 9.47 11.40 7.91
C ARG A 71 9.89 9.93 7.72
N ARG A 72 9.25 9.00 8.44
CA ARG A 72 9.53 7.56 8.29
C ARG A 72 9.18 7.02 6.91
N MET A 73 8.08 7.48 6.31
CA MET A 73 7.69 7.07 4.95
C MET A 73 8.78 7.45 3.93
N VAL A 74 9.14 8.74 3.89
CA VAL A 74 10.13 9.27 2.94
C VAL A 74 11.50 8.65 3.19
N GLN A 75 11.92 8.55 4.45
CA GLN A 75 13.19 7.92 4.80
C GLN A 75 13.22 6.47 4.37
N GLY A 76 12.17 5.70 4.67
CA GLY A 76 12.13 4.29 4.33
C GLY A 76 12.12 4.03 2.82
N ASP A 77 11.47 4.90 2.05
CA ASP A 77 11.48 4.83 0.59
C ASP A 77 12.88 5.08 0.02
N ILE A 78 13.57 6.11 0.52
CA ILE A 78 14.96 6.42 0.14
C ILE A 78 15.91 5.29 0.54
N GLU A 79 15.68 4.64 1.67
CA GLU A 79 16.46 3.47 2.11
C GLU A 79 16.08 2.18 1.38
N GLY A 80 14.95 2.17 0.66
CA GLY A 80 14.40 0.97 0.02
C GLY A 80 14.03 -0.13 1.03
N ASN A 81 13.59 0.23 2.23
CA ASN A 81 13.56 -0.69 3.38
C ASN A 81 12.28 -1.55 3.52
N ALA A 82 11.36 -1.52 2.55
CA ALA A 82 10.09 -2.27 2.59
C ALA A 82 10.26 -3.75 3.02
N LEU A 83 11.15 -4.50 2.35
CA LEU A 83 11.34 -5.92 2.65
C LEU A 83 12.00 -6.14 4.02
N SER A 84 12.92 -5.25 4.42
CA SER A 84 13.55 -5.31 5.75
C SER A 84 12.55 -5.02 6.86
N GLU A 85 11.60 -4.11 6.64
CA GLU A 85 10.51 -3.83 7.57
C GLU A 85 9.55 -5.01 7.72
N ILE A 86 9.21 -5.70 6.62
CA ILE A 86 8.44 -6.94 6.65
C ILE A 86 9.21 -8.02 7.42
N ALA A 87 10.49 -8.24 7.09
CA ALA A 87 11.34 -9.24 7.73
C ALA A 87 11.46 -9.03 9.24
N ARG A 88 11.64 -7.77 9.69
CA ARG A 88 11.75 -7.41 11.10
C ARG A 88 10.52 -7.80 11.93
N ARG A 89 9.36 -7.95 11.28
CA ARG A 89 8.08 -8.23 11.91
C ARG A 89 7.51 -9.59 11.53
N ALA A 90 8.23 -10.41 10.74
CA ALA A 90 7.68 -11.59 10.09
C ALA A 90 6.96 -12.55 11.05
N ASP A 91 7.54 -12.80 12.23
CA ASP A 91 6.97 -13.70 13.25
C ASP A 91 5.68 -13.14 13.90
N GLU A 92 5.43 -11.85 13.75
CA GLU A 92 4.26 -11.16 14.31
C GLU A 92 3.13 -10.94 13.29
N ILE A 93 3.39 -11.14 12.00
CA ILE A 93 2.43 -10.84 10.93
C ILE A 93 1.38 -11.96 10.85
N ASP A 94 0.15 -11.70 11.22
CA ASP A 94 -0.96 -12.64 10.98
C ASP A 94 -1.58 -12.43 9.58
N LEU A 95 -1.56 -11.18 9.09
CA LEU A 95 -2.05 -10.78 7.78
C LEU A 95 -1.12 -9.75 7.13
N LEU A 96 -0.73 -9.94 5.88
CA LEU A 96 -0.01 -8.97 5.05
C LEU A 96 -0.93 -8.45 3.94
N VAL A 97 -1.35 -7.18 4.03
CA VAL A 97 -2.20 -6.55 3.01
C VAL A 97 -1.34 -5.72 2.06
N LEU A 98 -1.52 -5.95 0.76
CA LEU A 98 -0.92 -5.13 -0.29
C LEU A 98 -1.98 -4.39 -1.11
N ASP A 99 -1.68 -3.17 -1.54
CA ASP A 99 -2.39 -2.49 -2.62
C ASP A 99 -1.42 -1.67 -3.48
N LEU A 100 -1.82 -1.33 -4.71
CA LEU A 100 -0.92 -0.75 -5.71
C LEU A 100 -1.10 0.77 -5.90
N ILE A 101 -1.93 1.43 -5.09
CA ILE A 101 -2.32 2.82 -5.35
C ILE A 101 -1.15 3.80 -5.22
N ASP A 102 -0.15 3.48 -4.38
CA ASP A 102 1.05 4.32 -4.25
C ASP A 102 1.99 4.22 -5.47
N GLU A 103 1.87 3.20 -6.33
CA GLU A 103 2.62 3.15 -7.59
C GLU A 103 2.29 4.31 -8.54
N ARG A 104 1.15 4.99 -8.34
CA ARG A 104 0.75 6.18 -9.11
C ARG A 104 1.81 7.27 -9.13
N GLY A 105 2.62 7.34 -8.08
CA GLY A 105 3.70 8.31 -7.97
C GLY A 105 4.73 8.10 -9.07
N GLY A 106 4.98 6.87 -9.52
CA GLY A 106 6.19 6.53 -10.26
C GLY A 106 7.45 6.81 -9.43
N VAL A 107 8.61 6.81 -10.07
CA VAL A 107 9.90 6.91 -9.38
C VAL A 107 10.87 7.88 -10.05
N ILE A 108 11.95 8.21 -9.36
CA ILE A 108 13.16 8.83 -9.91
C ILE A 108 14.34 7.90 -9.63
N GLU A 109 15.10 7.58 -10.67
CA GLU A 109 16.40 6.94 -10.54
C GLU A 109 17.45 7.98 -10.15
N VAL A 110 18.05 7.83 -8.98
CA VAL A 110 19.05 8.76 -8.43
C VAL A 110 19.90 8.05 -7.38
N GLY A 111 21.17 8.45 -7.27
CA GLY A 111 22.06 7.88 -6.24
C GLY A 111 22.28 6.36 -6.37
N GLY A 112 22.08 5.78 -7.56
CA GLY A 112 22.17 4.32 -7.79
C GLY A 112 20.94 3.51 -7.39
N GLY A 113 19.90 4.17 -6.84
CA GLY A 113 18.64 3.55 -6.45
C GLY A 113 17.43 4.31 -6.99
N TYR A 114 16.31 4.17 -6.30
CA TYR A 114 15.04 4.78 -6.70
C TYR A 114 14.33 5.42 -5.52
N VAL A 115 13.66 6.54 -5.77
CA VAL A 115 12.76 7.19 -4.82
C VAL A 115 11.41 7.43 -5.48
N SER A 116 10.33 7.14 -4.75
CA SER A 116 8.94 7.29 -5.14
C SER A 116 8.50 8.76 -5.09
N ARG A 117 7.72 9.18 -6.08
CA ARG A 117 7.34 10.59 -6.24
C ARG A 117 6.01 10.90 -5.56
N HIS A 118 6.07 11.33 -4.31
CA HIS A 118 4.92 11.71 -3.51
C HIS A 118 5.05 13.10 -2.90
N ALA A 119 3.92 13.66 -2.46
CA ALA A 119 3.85 15.04 -1.97
C ALA A 119 4.82 15.30 -0.81
N GLU A 120 5.02 14.32 0.06
CA GLU A 120 5.91 14.40 1.21
C GLU A 120 7.39 14.59 0.80
N LEU A 121 7.82 13.94 -0.29
CA LEU A 121 9.16 14.13 -0.85
C LEU A 121 9.33 15.57 -1.36
N TRP A 122 8.34 16.08 -2.10
CA TRP A 122 8.38 17.44 -2.67
C TRP A 122 8.33 18.52 -1.61
N GLN A 123 7.47 18.37 -0.61
CA GLN A 123 7.40 19.27 0.54
C GLN A 123 8.74 19.33 1.31
N ALA A 124 9.51 18.24 1.29
CA ALA A 124 10.83 18.14 1.91
C ALA A 124 11.99 18.63 1.02
N GLY A 125 11.72 19.29 -0.11
CA GLY A 125 12.78 19.76 -1.02
C GLY A 125 13.31 18.70 -1.99
N GLY A 126 12.53 17.65 -2.24
CA GLY A 126 12.88 16.57 -3.16
C GLY A 126 13.26 17.03 -4.56
N ASP A 127 12.65 18.10 -5.09
CA ASP A 127 12.98 18.63 -6.42
C ASP A 127 14.48 18.97 -6.55
N ALA A 128 15.04 19.58 -5.51
CA ALA A 128 16.47 19.90 -5.46
C ALA A 128 17.31 18.65 -5.19
N ALA A 129 16.85 17.75 -4.32
CA ALA A 129 17.57 16.53 -3.96
C ALA A 129 17.66 15.51 -5.12
N THR A 130 16.73 15.56 -6.07
CA THR A 130 16.63 14.62 -7.19
C THR A 130 16.79 15.30 -8.55
N ARG A 131 17.28 16.53 -8.60
CA ARG A 131 17.36 17.39 -9.82
C ARG A 131 18.05 16.74 -11.02
N ASP A 132 19.07 15.91 -10.76
CA ASP A 132 19.88 15.26 -11.79
C ASP A 132 19.45 13.80 -12.01
N GLY A 133 18.35 13.38 -11.38
CA GLY A 133 17.80 12.03 -11.49
C GLY A 133 16.94 11.81 -12.74
N HIS A 134 16.80 10.56 -13.14
CA HIS A 134 15.97 10.17 -14.28
C HIS A 134 14.54 9.86 -13.81
N ARG A 135 13.56 10.65 -14.27
CA ARG A 135 12.15 10.49 -13.89
C ARG A 135 11.49 9.40 -14.73
N VAL A 136 10.86 8.45 -14.04
CA VAL A 136 10.09 7.37 -14.65
C VAL A 136 8.62 7.50 -14.25
N ASP A 137 7.77 7.76 -15.24
CA ASP A 137 6.34 7.96 -15.03
C ASP A 137 5.55 6.66 -14.88
N PHE A 138 4.58 6.67 -13.96
CA PHE A 138 3.69 5.53 -13.73
C PHE A 138 2.99 5.09 -15.01
N GLY A 139 2.93 3.77 -15.20
CA GLY A 139 2.25 3.16 -16.33
C GLY A 139 2.92 3.42 -17.69
N THR A 140 4.17 3.85 -17.73
CA THR A 140 5.02 3.79 -18.95
C THR A 140 5.64 2.40 -19.09
N ASP A 141 6.04 2.00 -20.29
CA ASP A 141 6.67 0.69 -20.49
C ASP A 141 7.96 0.54 -19.70
N GLU A 142 8.75 1.62 -19.60
CA GLU A 142 9.92 1.70 -18.73
C GLU A 142 9.56 1.41 -17.26
N HIS A 143 8.54 2.08 -16.72
CA HIS A 143 8.10 1.83 -15.35
C HIS A 143 7.70 0.38 -15.13
N PHE A 144 6.96 -0.22 -16.06
CA PHE A 144 6.52 -1.61 -15.90
C PHE A 144 7.68 -2.59 -16.05
N ALA A 145 8.65 -2.31 -16.92
CA ALA A 145 9.87 -3.10 -17.05
C ALA A 145 10.74 -3.06 -15.77
N LEU A 146 10.76 -1.94 -15.05
CA LEU A 146 11.40 -1.83 -13.74
C LEU A 146 10.58 -2.51 -12.63
N TRP A 147 9.27 -2.27 -12.62
CA TRP A 147 8.37 -2.69 -11.54
C TRP A 147 8.08 -4.20 -11.55
N SER A 148 7.84 -4.80 -12.71
CA SER A 148 7.49 -6.22 -12.85
C SER A 148 8.51 -7.20 -12.24
N PRO A 149 9.84 -7.03 -12.44
CA PRO A 149 10.82 -7.83 -11.72
C PRO A 149 10.96 -7.39 -10.25
N ALA A 150 10.68 -6.13 -9.91
CA ALA A 150 10.78 -5.65 -8.53
C ALA A 150 9.69 -6.23 -7.62
N VAL A 151 8.43 -6.26 -8.07
CA VAL A 151 7.34 -6.93 -7.34
C VAL A 151 7.59 -8.44 -7.22
N ALA A 152 8.23 -9.06 -8.21
CA ALA A 152 8.62 -10.46 -8.13
C ALA A 152 9.71 -10.71 -7.08
N ARG A 153 10.70 -9.82 -6.93
CA ARG A 153 11.70 -9.88 -5.84
C ARG A 153 11.05 -9.71 -4.48
N LEU A 154 10.11 -8.76 -4.35
CA LEU A 154 9.36 -8.57 -3.12
C LEU A 154 8.56 -9.84 -2.76
N ALA A 155 7.88 -10.44 -3.73
CA ALA A 155 7.13 -11.67 -3.54
C ALA A 155 8.03 -12.85 -3.14
N ALA A 156 9.20 -12.98 -3.75
CA ALA A 156 10.19 -13.99 -3.37
C ALA A 156 10.68 -13.77 -1.93
N GLY A 157 10.98 -12.54 -1.53
CA GLY A 157 11.37 -12.22 -0.16
C GLY A 157 10.27 -12.53 0.87
N ILE A 158 9.01 -12.21 0.54
CA ILE A 158 7.84 -12.58 1.37
C ILE A 158 7.73 -14.10 1.50
N ALA A 159 7.98 -14.85 0.42
CA ALA A 159 7.96 -16.31 0.44
C ALA A 159 9.09 -16.92 1.28
N GLU A 160 10.30 -16.36 1.19
CA GLU A 160 11.45 -16.76 2.02
C GLU A 160 11.20 -16.54 3.52
N LEU A 161 10.39 -15.53 3.86
CA LEU A 161 9.94 -15.27 5.23
C LEU A 161 8.78 -16.18 5.69
N GLY A 162 8.30 -17.09 4.84
CA GLY A 162 7.16 -17.96 5.17
C GLY A 162 5.81 -17.24 5.24
N LEU A 163 5.69 -16.07 4.60
CA LEU A 163 4.52 -15.20 4.67
C LEU A 163 3.58 -15.33 3.46
N SER A 164 3.88 -16.17 2.46
CA SER A 164 3.06 -16.33 1.24
C SER A 164 1.59 -16.58 1.52
N ASP A 165 1.29 -17.47 2.47
CA ASP A 165 -0.08 -17.81 2.86
C ASP A 165 -0.71 -16.74 3.76
N ARG A 166 -0.01 -15.66 4.05
CA ARG A 166 -0.50 -14.52 4.83
C ARG A 166 -0.84 -13.32 3.97
N VAL A 167 -0.53 -13.35 2.67
CA VAL A 167 -0.72 -12.23 1.75
C VAL A 167 -2.15 -12.11 1.25
N ILE A 168 -2.69 -10.91 1.20
CA ILE A 168 -3.90 -10.57 0.43
C ILE A 168 -3.66 -9.27 -0.34
N LEU A 169 -3.99 -9.27 -1.63
CA LEU A 169 -4.00 -8.09 -2.48
C LEU A 169 -5.38 -7.42 -2.44
N LEU A 170 -5.43 -6.13 -2.16
CA LEU A 170 -6.58 -5.29 -2.48
C LEU A 170 -6.43 -4.74 -3.90
N GLU A 171 -7.45 -5.02 -4.71
CA GLU A 171 -7.54 -4.49 -6.05
C GLU A 171 -8.68 -3.47 -6.11
N THR A 172 -8.31 -2.22 -6.34
CA THR A 172 -9.27 -1.13 -6.49
C THR A 172 -9.01 -0.36 -7.76
N GLU A 173 -10.08 -0.06 -8.49
CA GLU A 173 -10.08 0.94 -9.54
C GLU A 173 -10.25 2.33 -8.92
N TRP A 174 -9.66 3.34 -9.54
CA TRP A 174 -9.89 4.73 -9.19
C TRP A 174 -11.32 5.14 -9.53
N ALA A 175 -11.99 5.76 -8.56
CA ALA A 175 -13.32 6.33 -8.72
C ALA A 175 -13.28 7.51 -9.70
N SER A 176 -14.20 7.50 -10.65
CA SER A 176 -14.44 8.61 -11.60
C SER A 176 -15.62 9.51 -11.18
N THR A 177 -16.41 9.05 -10.21
CA THR A 177 -17.63 9.72 -9.75
C THR A 177 -17.68 9.78 -8.22
N MET A 178 -18.46 10.73 -7.75
CA MET A 178 -18.87 10.87 -6.36
C MET A 178 -20.05 9.94 -6.06
N ASP A 179 -20.34 9.72 -4.79
CA ASP A 179 -21.45 8.91 -4.28
C ASP A 179 -22.84 9.50 -4.54
N ASP A 180 -22.91 10.79 -4.88
CA ASP A 180 -24.10 11.48 -5.38
C ASP A 180 -24.24 11.41 -6.92
N GLY A 181 -23.29 10.78 -7.62
CA GLY A 181 -23.25 10.65 -9.08
C GLY A 181 -22.61 11.82 -9.81
N GLU A 182 -22.16 12.86 -9.12
CA GLU A 182 -21.40 13.94 -9.74
C GLU A 182 -20.01 13.46 -10.20
N SER A 183 -19.41 14.18 -11.15
CA SER A 183 -18.03 13.91 -11.56
C SER A 183 -17.06 14.33 -10.47
N LEU A 184 -16.06 13.48 -10.21
CA LEU A 184 -14.96 13.84 -9.33
C LEU A 184 -14.02 14.83 -10.05
N ASP A 185 -13.73 15.96 -9.41
CA ASP A 185 -12.80 16.95 -9.94
C ASP A 185 -11.36 16.47 -9.78
N ILE A 186 -10.62 16.42 -10.89
CA ILE A 186 -9.25 15.91 -10.96
C ILE A 186 -8.37 17.05 -11.49
N PRO A 187 -7.33 17.47 -10.77
CA PRO A 187 -6.42 18.48 -11.27
C PRO A 187 -5.81 18.08 -12.62
N ASP A 188 -5.67 19.03 -13.54
CA ASP A 188 -5.16 18.78 -14.91
C ASP A 188 -3.76 18.15 -14.96
N TRP A 189 -2.97 18.34 -13.90
CA TRP A 189 -1.62 17.77 -13.77
C TRP A 189 -1.60 16.33 -13.27
N ASP A 190 -2.74 15.79 -12.80
CA ASP A 190 -2.87 14.42 -12.31
C ASP A 190 -3.44 13.47 -13.40
N LEU A 191 -3.29 12.18 -13.17
CA LEU A 191 -3.75 11.15 -14.09
C LEU A 191 -5.27 10.94 -13.92
N PRO A 192 -6.10 11.18 -14.96
CA PRO A 192 -7.54 10.98 -14.81
C PRO A 192 -7.89 9.50 -14.57
N PRO A 193 -8.90 9.18 -13.74
CA PRO A 193 -9.24 7.82 -13.31
C PRO A 193 -9.35 6.80 -14.45
N HIS A 194 -10.00 7.16 -15.56
CA HIS A 194 -10.13 6.24 -16.70
C HIS A 194 -8.77 5.84 -17.31
N ARG A 195 -7.78 6.74 -17.34
CA ARG A 195 -6.41 6.43 -17.81
C ARG A 195 -5.62 5.69 -16.75
N ALA A 196 -5.79 6.04 -15.47
CA ALA A 196 -5.19 5.34 -14.36
C ALA A 196 -5.61 3.86 -14.35
N ASN A 197 -6.92 3.59 -14.43
CA ASN A 197 -7.46 2.23 -14.42
C ASN A 197 -6.96 1.40 -15.60
N VAL A 198 -6.87 1.99 -16.81
CA VAL A 198 -6.25 1.31 -17.97
C VAL A 198 -4.78 0.94 -17.70
N LYS A 199 -4.00 1.86 -17.11
CA LYS A 199 -2.60 1.61 -16.76
C LYS A 199 -2.46 0.52 -15.69
N TYR A 200 -3.31 0.53 -14.66
CA TYR A 200 -3.27 -0.40 -13.53
C TYR A 200 -3.54 -1.86 -13.93
N ARG A 201 -4.33 -2.13 -14.98
CA ARG A 201 -4.69 -3.49 -15.42
C ARG A 201 -3.48 -4.42 -15.49
N ARG A 202 -2.43 -4.02 -16.23
CA ARG A 202 -1.23 -4.87 -16.39
C ARG A 202 -0.44 -5.07 -15.09
N TYR A 203 -0.56 -4.16 -14.13
CA TYR A 203 0.08 -4.28 -12.82
C TYR A 203 -0.69 -5.29 -11.97
N TYR A 204 -2.01 -5.19 -11.89
CA TYR A 204 -2.84 -6.17 -11.19
C TYR A 204 -2.72 -7.56 -11.83
N ASP A 205 -2.71 -7.68 -13.15
CA ASP A 205 -2.50 -8.96 -13.83
C ASP A 205 -1.14 -9.59 -13.48
N ARG A 206 -0.10 -8.77 -13.35
CA ARG A 206 1.22 -9.24 -12.93
C ARG A 206 1.23 -9.73 -11.48
N VAL A 207 0.56 -9.06 -10.55
CA VAL A 207 0.45 -9.53 -9.15
C VAL A 207 -0.43 -10.77 -9.05
N ARG A 208 -1.56 -10.83 -9.77
CA ARG A 208 -2.41 -12.03 -9.83
C ARG A 208 -1.63 -13.27 -10.26
N ALA A 209 -0.70 -13.12 -11.21
CA ALA A 209 0.17 -14.20 -11.65
C ALA A 209 1.12 -14.73 -10.55
N LEU A 210 1.28 -14.03 -9.42
CA LEU A 210 2.00 -14.52 -8.25
C LEU A 210 1.16 -15.49 -7.38
N GLY A 211 -0.15 -15.59 -7.63
CA GLY A 211 -1.04 -16.56 -6.97
C GLY A 211 -1.60 -16.12 -5.62
N TRP A 212 -1.42 -14.86 -5.22
CA TRP A 212 -2.02 -14.35 -3.97
C TRP A 212 -3.53 -14.18 -4.09
N PRO A 213 -4.29 -14.43 -2.99
CA PRO A 213 -5.70 -14.07 -2.91
C PRO A 213 -5.91 -12.58 -3.20
N VAL A 214 -6.97 -12.28 -3.95
CA VAL A 214 -7.34 -10.91 -4.31
C VAL A 214 -8.73 -10.58 -3.79
N VAL A 215 -8.86 -9.44 -3.15
CA VAL A 215 -10.14 -8.80 -2.80
C VAL A 215 -10.32 -7.61 -3.72
N SER A 216 -11.23 -7.73 -4.69
CA SER A 216 -11.51 -6.66 -5.65
C SER A 216 -12.69 -5.80 -5.18
N LEU A 217 -12.56 -4.48 -5.33
CA LEU A 217 -13.67 -3.54 -5.19
C LEU A 217 -14.53 -3.57 -6.47
N PRO A 218 -15.82 -3.95 -6.41
CA PRO A 218 -16.69 -3.98 -7.57
C PRO A 218 -17.02 -2.56 -8.03
N ALA A 219 -17.23 -2.40 -9.35
CA ALA A 219 -17.44 -1.09 -9.98
C ALA A 219 -18.61 -0.30 -9.36
N GLU A 220 -19.65 -0.99 -8.89
CA GLU A 220 -20.83 -0.39 -8.26
C GLU A 220 -20.52 0.24 -6.90
N LEU A 221 -19.41 -0.15 -6.26
CA LEU A 221 -18.94 0.43 -5.00
C LEU A 221 -17.76 1.40 -5.21
N THR A 222 -17.26 1.53 -6.44
CA THR A 222 -16.12 2.39 -6.78
C THR A 222 -16.57 3.84 -6.97
N ALA A 223 -16.88 4.50 -5.85
CA ALA A 223 -17.25 5.92 -5.79
C ALA A 223 -16.42 6.65 -4.72
N SER A 224 -16.09 7.91 -4.99
CA SER A 224 -15.49 8.80 -3.99
C SER A 224 -16.59 9.51 -3.18
N THR A 225 -16.22 10.20 -2.11
CA THR A 225 -17.15 10.94 -1.26
C THR A 225 -16.53 12.20 -0.69
N ARG A 226 -17.33 13.26 -0.52
CA ARG A 226 -16.88 14.52 0.09
C ARG A 226 -16.71 14.40 1.60
N ASP A 227 -17.40 13.43 2.20
CA ASP A 227 -17.37 13.17 3.64
C ASP A 227 -16.13 12.36 4.06
N HIS A 228 -15.24 12.04 3.12
CA HIS A 228 -14.00 11.36 3.43
C HIS A 228 -13.11 12.27 4.29
N LYS A 229 -12.54 11.72 5.38
CA LYS A 229 -11.69 12.46 6.33
C LYS A 229 -10.47 13.17 5.71
N TRP A 230 -10.05 12.74 4.52
CA TRP A 230 -8.94 13.32 3.76
C TRP A 230 -9.39 14.13 2.53
N GLY A 231 -10.69 14.44 2.43
CA GLY A 231 -11.32 15.04 1.25
C GLY A 231 -11.52 14.05 0.11
N ALA A 232 -12.22 14.49 -0.94
CA ALA A 232 -12.49 13.69 -2.13
C ALA A 232 -11.21 13.43 -2.95
N SER A 233 -11.08 12.21 -3.46
CA SER A 233 -9.95 11.75 -4.29
C SER A 233 -10.32 10.43 -4.96
N PRO A 234 -9.74 10.07 -6.12
CA PRO A 234 -10.11 8.83 -6.83
C PRO A 234 -9.90 7.55 -6.01
N PHE A 235 -9.11 7.61 -4.96
CA PHE A 235 -8.79 6.50 -4.07
C PHE A 235 -9.22 6.74 -2.61
N HIS A 236 -10.11 7.71 -2.39
CA HIS A 236 -10.80 7.95 -1.13
C HIS A 236 -12.26 7.56 -1.30
N TYR A 237 -12.60 6.34 -0.90
CA TYR A 237 -13.87 5.71 -1.23
C TYR A 237 -14.94 5.92 -0.15
N THR A 238 -16.17 5.54 -0.46
CA THR A 238 -17.27 5.53 0.50
C THR A 238 -17.07 4.51 1.63
N ALA A 239 -17.81 4.69 2.74
CA ALA A 239 -17.83 3.70 3.82
C ALA A 239 -18.29 2.30 3.36
N ALA A 240 -19.20 2.23 2.38
CA ALA A 240 -19.66 0.96 1.80
C ALA A 240 -18.54 0.23 1.05
N ALA A 241 -17.70 0.96 0.32
CA ALA A 241 -16.53 0.40 -0.35
C ALA A 241 -15.53 -0.21 0.66
N TYR A 242 -15.19 0.54 1.71
CA TYR A 242 -14.29 0.02 2.75
C TYR A 242 -14.89 -1.16 3.52
N ALA A 243 -16.20 -1.16 3.80
CA ALA A 243 -16.89 -2.29 4.41
C ALA A 243 -16.83 -3.55 3.53
N HIS A 244 -16.95 -3.41 2.21
CA HIS A 244 -16.79 -4.52 1.26
C HIS A 244 -15.36 -5.09 1.28
N LEU A 245 -14.35 -4.22 1.20
CA LEU A 245 -12.94 -4.64 1.27
C LEU A 245 -12.65 -5.36 2.60
N ALA A 246 -13.16 -4.83 3.71
CA ALA A 246 -13.04 -5.43 5.03
C ALA A 246 -13.69 -6.81 5.13
N ALA A 247 -14.91 -6.97 4.59
CA ALA A 247 -15.57 -8.26 4.52
C ALA A 247 -14.79 -9.27 3.67
N GLY A 248 -14.18 -8.81 2.57
CA GLY A 248 -13.31 -9.64 1.72
C GLY A 248 -12.06 -10.11 2.46
N LEU A 249 -11.40 -9.23 3.23
CA LEU A 249 -10.24 -9.59 4.06
C LEU A 249 -10.62 -10.65 5.11
N ARG A 250 -11.71 -10.43 5.86
CA ARG A 250 -12.21 -11.41 6.86
C ARG A 250 -12.54 -12.76 6.24
N SER A 251 -13.22 -12.75 5.09
CA SER A 251 -13.61 -13.97 4.37
C SER A 251 -12.43 -14.74 3.79
N SER A 252 -11.31 -14.07 3.54
CA SER A 252 -10.10 -14.71 3.02
C SER A 252 -9.30 -15.36 4.15
N LEU A 253 -9.29 -14.74 5.33
CA LEU A 253 -8.69 -15.33 6.53
C LEU A 253 -9.44 -16.57 7.01
N SER A 254 -10.78 -16.60 6.95
CA SER A 254 -11.57 -17.74 7.41
C SER A 254 -11.49 -18.98 6.51
N ARG A 255 -10.85 -18.88 5.33
CA ARG A 255 -10.68 -19.99 4.38
C ARG A 255 -9.30 -20.64 4.44
N ARG A 256 -8.43 -20.13 5.31
CA ARG A 256 -7.10 -20.67 5.61
C ARG A 256 -7.20 -21.66 6.76
#